data_AF-A0A9W4P7M3-F1
#
_entry.id   AF-A0A9W4P7M3-F1
#
_cell.length_a   1.000
_cell.length_b   1.000
_cell.length_c   1.000
_cell.angle_alpha   90.00
_cell.angle_beta   90.00
_cell.angle_gamma   90.00
#
_symmetry.space_group_name_H-M   'P 1'
#
loop_
_entity.id
_entity.type
_entity.pdbx_description
1 polymer ?
#
loop_
_entity_poly.entity_id
_entity_poly.type
_entity_poly.pdbx_seq_one_letter_code
_entity_poly.pdbx_strand_id
1 'polypeptide(L)' 'MAPLKAFAAFAATFPVQLAYSKQVNFNLDLTWQKGAPDGNVREMIFMNDQFPGPELRID' A
#
# COMPACT_ATOMS: atom_id res chain seq x y z
N MET A 1 5.78 40.57 23.03
CA MET A 1 4.62 40.21 22.19
C MET A 1 5.04 40.38 20.75
N ALA A 2 5.29 39.28 20.02
CA ALA A 2 5.73 39.37 18.63
C ALA A 2 4.63 39.97 17.74
N PRO A 3 4.96 40.86 16.79
CA PRO A 3 3.96 41.54 15.99
C PRO A 3 3.24 40.56 15.06
N LEU A 4 1.91 40.68 14.94
CA LEU A 4 1.05 39.86 14.07
C LEU A 4 1.58 39.73 12.63
N LYS A 5 2.29 40.77 12.15
CA LYS A 5 2.94 40.82 10.83
C LYS A 5 4.09 39.81 10.68
N ALA A 6 4.84 39.53 11.76
CA ALA A 6 5.90 38.53 11.77
C ALA A 6 5.36 37.10 11.71
N PHE A 7 4.17 36.87 12.29
CA PHE A 7 3.49 35.57 12.23
C PHE A 7 2.98 35.26 10.81
N ALA A 8 2.42 36.27 10.13
CA ALA A 8 1.95 36.12 8.75
C ALA A 8 3.09 35.88 7.75
N ALA A 9 4.25 36.50 7.94
CA ALA A 9 5.42 36.32 7.07
C ALA A 9 5.99 34.90 7.14
N PHE A 10 5.92 34.23 8.30
CA PHE A 10 6.44 32.88 8.48
C PHE A 10 5.59 31.82 7.75
N ALA A 11 4.27 32.02 7.68
CA ALA A 11 3.35 31.11 6.99
C ALA A 11 3.46 31.14 5.46
N ALA A 12 3.91 32.27 4.88
CA ALA A 12 4.07 32.41 3.43
C ALA A 12 5.35 31.77 2.86
N THR A 13 6.31 31.41 3.72
CA THR A 13 7.61 30.84 3.33
C THR A 13 7.72 29.33 3.54
N PHE A 14 6.72 28.66 4.11
CA PHE A 14 6.72 27.20 4.14
C PHE A 14 6.29 26.65 2.77
N PRO A 15 7.18 25.94 2.04
CA PRO A 15 6.73 25.18 0.89
C PRO A 15 5.75 24.12 1.39
N VAL A 16 4.48 24.25 1.03
CA VAL A 16 3.51 23.16 1.15
C VAL A 16 3.98 22.08 0.18
N GLN A 17 4.71 21.09 0.69
CA GLN A 17 5.05 19.92 -0.10
C GLN A 17 3.78 19.10 -0.28
N LEU A 18 3.14 19.26 -1.43
CA LEU A 18 2.09 18.35 -1.88
C LEU A 18 2.74 16.99 -2.13
N ALA A 19 2.62 16.07 -1.18
CA ALA A 19 3.00 14.68 -1.38
C ALA A 19 2.02 14.08 -2.39
N TYR A 20 2.50 13.84 -3.62
CA TYR A 20 1.74 13.12 -4.64
C TYR A 20 2.06 11.63 -4.50
N SER A 21 1.07 10.84 -4.09
CA SER A 21 1.17 9.38 -4.13
C SER A 21 0.31 8.83 -5.26
N LYS A 22 0.85 7.85 -5.98
CA LYS A 22 0.10 7.09 -6.99
C LYS A 22 -0.82 6.11 -6.27
N GLN A 23 -2.12 6.16 -6.54
CA GLN A 23 -3.04 5.11 -6.08
C GLN A 23 -2.92 3.91 -7.02
N VAL A 24 -2.54 2.75 -6.47
CA VAL A 24 -2.45 1.47 -7.20
C VAL A 24 -3.42 0.49 -6.55
N ASN A 25 -4.35 -0.06 -7.33
CA ASN A 25 -5.35 -1.01 -6.84
C ASN A 25 -5.09 -2.38 -7.49
N PHE A 26 -5.25 -3.46 -6.71
CA PHE A 26 -5.13 -4.83 -7.17
C PHE A 26 -6.41 -5.60 -6.82
N ASN A 27 -6.82 -6.50 -7.70
CA ASN A 27 -7.88 -7.46 -7.42
C ASN A 27 -7.26 -8.84 -7.17
N LEU A 28 -7.69 -9.48 -6.08
CA LEU A 28 -7.27 -10.81 -5.70
C LEU A 28 -8.51 -11.68 -5.48
N ASP A 29 -8.57 -12.78 -6.22
CA ASP A 29 -9.57 -13.82 -6.04
C ASP A 29 -9.01 -14.85 -5.05
N LEU A 30 -9.73 -15.04 -3.94
CA LEU A 30 -9.35 -15.96 -2.88
C LEU A 30 -10.16 -17.25 -3.02
N THR A 31 -9.46 -18.37 -3.21
CA THR A 31 -10.07 -19.69 -3.39
C THR A 31 -9.50 -20.71 -2.42
N TRP A 32 -10.35 -21.60 -1.92
CA TRP A 32 -9.91 -22.79 -1.18
C TRP A 32 -9.51 -23.90 -2.15
N GLN A 33 -8.29 -24.40 -2.03
CA GLN A 33 -7.75 -25.48 -2.86
C GLN A 33 -6.80 -26.37 -2.04
N LYS A 34 -6.65 -27.62 -2.46
CA LYS A 34 -5.65 -28.54 -1.87
C LYS A 34 -4.25 -28.22 -2.37
N GLY A 35 -3.30 -28.04 -1.46
CA GLY A 35 -1.88 -27.84 -1.77
C GLY A 35 -0.96 -28.61 -0.80
N ALA A 36 0.31 -28.74 -1.17
CA ALA A 36 1.32 -29.46 -0.37
C ALA A 36 2.72 -28.81 -0.46
N PRO A 37 2.89 -27.54 -0.05
CA PRO A 37 4.16 -26.82 -0.20
C PRO A 37 5.30 -27.41 0.65
N ASP A 38 4.99 -28.15 1.71
CA ASP A 38 5.93 -28.90 2.54
C ASP A 38 5.83 -30.42 2.33
N GLY A 39 5.16 -30.85 1.25
CA GLY A 39 4.91 -32.25 0.94
C GLY A 39 3.67 -32.85 1.61
N ASN A 40 3.00 -32.16 2.54
CA ASN A 40 1.77 -32.64 3.17
C ASN A 40 0.54 -31.94 2.61
N VAL A 41 -0.43 -32.72 2.09
CA VAL A 41 -1.65 -32.19 1.49
C VAL A 41 -2.57 -31.59 2.55
N ARG A 42 -3.02 -30.36 2.34
CA ARG A 42 -4.01 -29.66 3.17
C ARG A 42 -4.85 -28.68 2.35
N GLU A 43 -6.01 -28.32 2.88
CA GLU A 43 -6.78 -27.19 2.34
C GLU A 43 -6.02 -25.89 2.61
N MET A 44 -5.88 -25.07 1.58
CA MET A 44 -5.10 -23.84 1.57
C MET A 44 -5.84 -22.76 0.80
N ILE A 45 -5.51 -21.50 1.11
CA ILE A 45 -6.00 -20.35 0.35
C ILE A 45 -4.98 -20.04 -0.75
N PHE A 46 -5.47 -19.98 -1.97
CA PHE A 46 -4.73 -19.52 -3.14
C PHE A 46 -5.19 -18.10 -3.50
N MET A 47 -4.29 -17.34 -4.11
CA MET A 47 -4.56 -15.99 -4.61
C MET A 47 -4.44 -16.02 -6.13
N ASN A 48 -5.54 -15.80 -6.85
CA ASN A 48 -5.60 -15.93 -8.31
C ASN A 48 -5.07 -17.31 -8.77
N ASP A 49 -5.55 -18.38 -8.13
CA ASP A 49 -5.13 -19.78 -8.38
C ASP A 49 -3.62 -20.04 -8.18
N GLN A 50 -2.91 -19.15 -7.47
CA GLN A 50 -1.47 -19.25 -7.24
C GLN A 50 -1.11 -19.41 -5.76
N PHE A 51 -0.12 -20.25 -5.48
CA PHE A 51 0.56 -20.36 -4.18
C PHE A 51 2.09 -20.55 -4.37
N PRO A 52 2.95 -19.72 -3.74
CA PRO A 52 2.63 -18.48 -3.03
C PRO A 52 1.90 -17.49 -3.95
N GLY A 53 1.17 -16.54 -3.39
CA GLY A 53 0.41 -15.56 -4.18
C GLY A 53 1.29 -14.73 -5.13
N PRO A 54 0.67 -14.01 -6.07
CA PRO A 54 1.39 -13.21 -7.07
C PRO A 54 2.16 -12.04 -6.43
N GLU A 55 3.24 -11.62 -7.07
CA GLU A 55 3.99 -10.41 -6.70
C GLU A 55 3.14 -9.15 -6.98
N LEU A 56 3.01 -8.24 -6.00
CA LEU A 56 2.35 -6.96 -6.17
C LEU A 56 3.39 -5.84 -6.28
N ARG A 57 3.46 -5.18 -7.44
CA ARG A 57 4.42 -4.10 -7.73
C ARG A 57 3.74 -2.73 -7.63
N ILE A 58 4.26 -1.88 -6.75
CA ILE A 58 3.63 -0.60 -6.37
C ILE A 58 4.38 0.63 -6.89
N ASP A 59 5.39 0.43 -7.75
CA ASP A 59 6.23 1.47 -8.34
C ASP A 59 5.53 2.32 -9.42
#